data_AF-A0A958JAC0-F1
#
_entry.id   AF-A0A958JAC0-F1
#
_cell.length_a   1.000
_cell.length_b   1.000
_cell.length_c   1.000
_cell.angle_alpha   90.00
_cell.angle_beta   90.00
_cell.angle_gamma   90.00
#
_symmetry.space_group_name_H-M   'P 1'
#
loop_
_entity.id
_entity.type
_entity.pdbx_description
1 polymer ?
#
loop_
_entity_poly.entity_id
_entity_poly.type
_entity_poly.pdbx_seq_one_letter_code
_entity_poly.pdbx_strand_id
1 'polypeptide(L)'
;LSLPEGAHDQLKPIAARRISGEIGQWRQKLQEDFFDTEFKAAALDRFLGRYQASHSYAEAFAGLLNDCFRAYGLVLIDPTDDALLQLSVPRFQQALDEAPALYARFSDQSEAVAAAGYPAQIKPVPQQTFLFFQDESGQRVRIDYRDDGRLALNYPDTVQNVTAAELRQRLNATSARLLPNVAMRPLMQDSLLPTAAYVAGPGEIAYFAQLGALYRYFEIPMPVIYPRHSLTIVEGKLQKNIRKFALDYPTLLANRPDFIQYY
;
A
#
# COMPACT_ATOMS: atom_id res chain seq x y z
N LEU A 1 13.21 -9.48 -14.31
CA LEU A 1 12.77 -10.66 -13.55
C LEU A 1 11.45 -10.27 -12.91
N SER A 2 10.38 -11.02 -13.17
CA SER A 2 9.09 -10.82 -12.50
C SER A 2 9.07 -11.69 -11.25
N LEU A 3 8.31 -11.31 -10.22
CA LEU A 3 8.02 -12.28 -9.16
C LEU A 3 7.35 -13.49 -9.83
N PRO A 4 7.72 -14.72 -9.47
CA PRO A 4 7.01 -15.91 -9.93
C PRO A 4 5.58 -15.82 -9.40
N GLU A 5 4.64 -15.43 -10.25
CA GLU A 5 3.23 -15.41 -9.90
C GLU A 5 2.59 -16.66 -10.47
N GLY A 6 2.00 -17.49 -9.61
CA GLY A 6 1.07 -18.51 -10.09
C GLY A 6 -0.16 -17.81 -10.68
N ALA A 7 -0.78 -18.39 -11.71
CA ALA A 7 -1.99 -17.84 -12.33
C ALA A 7 -3.13 -17.57 -11.30
N HIS A 8 -3.10 -18.27 -10.15
CA HIS A 8 -4.05 -18.12 -9.04
C HIS A 8 -3.72 -17.03 -8.01
N ASP A 9 -2.62 -16.28 -8.18
CA ASP A 9 -2.17 -15.29 -7.18
C ASP A 9 -2.58 -13.85 -7.51
N GLN A 10 -3.09 -13.56 -8.71
CA GLN A 10 -3.39 -12.20 -9.16
C GLN A 10 -4.32 -11.43 -8.21
N LEU A 11 -5.26 -12.11 -7.56
CA LEU A 11 -6.23 -11.51 -6.63
C LEU A 11 -5.92 -11.77 -5.15
N LYS A 12 -4.84 -12.50 -4.85
CA LYS A 12 -4.38 -12.69 -3.49
C LYS A 12 -3.55 -11.48 -3.05
N PRO A 13 -3.82 -10.90 -1.87
CA PRO A 13 -2.95 -9.89 -1.27
C PRO A 13 -1.51 -10.42 -1.12
N ILE A 14 -0.51 -9.53 -1.24
CA ILE A 14 0.91 -9.91 -1.13
C ILE A 14 1.23 -10.65 0.19
N ALA A 15 0.52 -10.31 1.28
CA ALA A 15 0.67 -10.97 2.58
C ALA A 15 0.26 -12.45 2.55
N ALA A 16 -0.70 -12.83 1.71
CA ALA A 16 -1.15 -14.20 1.54
C ALA A 16 -0.34 -14.98 0.48
N ARG A 17 0.51 -14.29 -0.31
CA ARG A 17 1.32 -14.92 -1.35
C ARG A 17 2.55 -15.56 -0.74
N ARG A 18 2.82 -16.80 -1.14
CA ARG A 18 3.99 -17.58 -0.70
C ARG A 18 5.13 -17.44 -1.69
N ILE A 19 6.35 -17.36 -1.18
CA ILE A 19 7.58 -17.31 -1.96
C ILE A 19 7.80 -18.69 -2.57
N SER A 20 8.00 -18.74 -3.88
CA SER A 20 8.30 -19.98 -4.60
C SER A 20 9.79 -20.33 -4.47
N GLY A 21 10.15 -21.59 -4.79
CA GLY A 21 11.54 -22.03 -4.83
C GLY A 21 12.41 -21.29 -5.87
N GLU A 22 11.79 -20.60 -6.84
CA GLU A 22 12.49 -19.82 -7.86
C GLU A 22 13.23 -18.60 -7.28
N ILE A 23 12.97 -18.24 -6.01
CA ILE A 23 13.76 -17.22 -5.32
C ILE A 23 15.26 -17.55 -5.26
N GLY A 24 15.62 -18.84 -5.32
CA GLY A 24 17.01 -19.28 -5.45
C GLY A 24 17.66 -18.85 -6.76
N GLN A 25 16.90 -18.86 -7.86
CA GLN A 25 17.38 -18.39 -9.17
C GLN A 25 17.64 -16.89 -9.16
N TRP A 26 16.79 -16.12 -8.46
CA TRP A 26 17.01 -14.69 -8.23
C TRP A 26 18.29 -14.41 -7.45
N ARG A 27 18.53 -15.16 -6.36
CA ARG A 27 19.78 -15.05 -5.59
C ARG A 27 21.00 -15.32 -6.48
N GLN A 28 20.97 -16.40 -7.26
CA GLN A 28 22.05 -16.72 -8.18
C GLN A 28 22.28 -15.61 -9.21
N LYS A 29 21.21 -15.13 -9.85
CA LYS A 29 21.33 -14.06 -10.85
C LYS A 29 21.87 -12.75 -10.26
N LEU A 30 21.43 -12.34 -9.07
CA LEU A 30 22.00 -11.17 -8.40
C LEU A 30 23.48 -11.39 -8.06
N GLN A 31 23.87 -12.63 -7.71
CA GLN A 31 25.26 -12.97 -7.50
C GLN A 31 26.07 -12.92 -8.81
N GLU A 32 25.48 -13.18 -9.97
CA GLU A 32 26.16 -13.03 -11.27
C GLU A 32 26.23 -11.56 -11.71
N ASP A 33 25.17 -10.78 -11.51
CA ASP A 33 25.03 -9.40 -11.97
C ASP A 33 25.86 -8.39 -11.14
N PHE A 34 26.07 -8.64 -9.84
CA PHE A 34 26.82 -7.72 -8.96
C PHE A 34 28.34 -7.94 -9.02
N PHE A 35 29.09 -6.83 -8.91
CA PHE A 35 30.55 -6.86 -8.77
C PHE A 35 30.99 -7.75 -7.61
N ASP A 36 32.08 -8.49 -7.81
CA ASP A 36 32.65 -9.31 -6.75
C ASP A 36 33.40 -8.43 -5.74
N THR A 37 32.92 -8.43 -4.51
CA THR A 37 33.46 -7.63 -3.39
C THR A 37 33.40 -8.47 -2.12
N GLU A 38 34.25 -8.14 -1.14
CA GLU A 38 34.25 -8.81 0.18
C GLU A 38 32.91 -8.69 0.94
N PHE A 39 32.07 -7.72 0.55
CA PHE A 39 30.75 -7.50 1.15
C PHE A 39 29.61 -8.26 0.46
N LYS A 40 29.84 -8.78 -0.75
CA LYS A 40 28.79 -9.31 -1.63
C LYS A 40 27.99 -10.43 -0.97
N ALA A 41 28.67 -11.44 -0.44
CA ALA A 41 28.02 -12.58 0.21
C ALA A 41 27.18 -12.13 1.42
N ALA A 42 27.76 -11.32 2.30
CA ALA A 42 27.07 -10.79 3.48
C ALA A 42 25.87 -9.91 3.12
N ALA A 43 25.96 -9.11 2.05
CA ALA A 43 24.86 -8.29 1.57
C ALA A 43 23.71 -9.14 1.01
N LEU A 44 24.01 -10.13 0.16
CA LEU A 44 23.01 -11.05 -0.38
C LEU A 44 22.32 -11.83 0.75
N ASP A 45 23.06 -12.29 1.75
CA ASP A 45 22.48 -12.98 2.90
C ASP A 45 21.60 -12.07 3.74
N ARG A 46 22.02 -10.82 3.98
CA ARG A 46 21.20 -9.85 4.71
C ARG A 46 19.87 -9.58 4.00
N PHE A 47 19.89 -9.32 2.69
CA PHE A 47 18.68 -8.89 1.98
C PHE A 47 17.81 -10.05 1.48
N LEU A 48 18.39 -11.22 1.19
CA LEU A 48 17.66 -12.36 0.62
C LEU A 48 17.55 -13.55 1.58
N GLY A 49 18.28 -13.56 2.70
CA GLY A 49 18.29 -14.71 3.64
C GLY A 49 16.93 -15.03 4.26
N ARG A 50 16.07 -14.02 4.41
CA ARG A 50 14.69 -14.15 4.90
C ARG A 50 13.70 -14.59 3.83
N TYR A 51 14.04 -14.45 2.55
CA TYR A 51 13.17 -14.82 1.43
C TYR A 51 13.37 -16.29 1.07
N GLN A 52 12.79 -17.18 1.87
CA GLN A 52 12.87 -18.64 1.68
C GLN A 52 11.54 -19.19 1.16
N ALA A 53 11.59 -20.33 0.48
CA ALA A 53 10.40 -21.00 -0.02
C ALA A 53 9.37 -21.25 1.11
N SER A 54 8.09 -21.14 0.78
CA SER A 54 6.95 -21.30 1.70
C SER A 54 6.75 -20.22 2.77
N HIS A 55 7.69 -19.30 2.99
CA HIS A 55 7.37 -18.05 3.70
C HIS A 55 6.48 -17.17 2.83
N SER A 56 5.65 -16.34 3.46
CA SER A 56 4.99 -15.24 2.76
C SER A 56 5.97 -14.10 2.49
N TYR A 57 5.66 -13.28 1.49
CA TYR A 57 6.43 -12.07 1.23
C TYR A 57 6.38 -11.09 2.40
N ALA A 58 5.26 -11.02 3.12
CA ALA A 58 5.11 -10.19 4.31
C ALA A 58 6.01 -10.66 5.46
N GLU A 59 6.03 -11.96 5.77
CA GLU A 59 6.90 -12.53 6.80
C GLU A 59 8.39 -12.30 6.49
N ALA A 60 8.80 -12.53 5.24
CA ALA A 60 10.18 -12.32 4.81
C ALA A 60 10.60 -10.84 4.93
N PHE A 61 9.74 -9.93 4.48
CA PHE A 61 10.00 -8.48 4.56
C PHE A 61 10.00 -7.97 6.01
N ALA A 62 9.05 -8.43 6.84
CA ALA A 62 9.01 -8.12 8.26
C ALA A 62 10.29 -8.61 8.97
N GLY A 63 10.74 -9.83 8.66
CA GLY A 63 12.00 -10.38 9.17
C GLY A 63 13.22 -9.53 8.78
N LEU A 64 13.29 -9.07 7.53
CA LEU A 64 14.34 -8.17 7.05
C LEU A 64 14.33 -6.84 7.80
N LEU A 65 13.16 -6.20 7.93
CA LEU A 65 13.02 -4.95 8.68
C LEU A 65 13.43 -5.13 10.15
N ASN A 66 13.01 -6.23 10.78
CA ASN A 66 13.41 -6.54 12.14
C ASN A 66 14.94 -6.71 12.26
N ASP A 67 15.59 -7.40 11.31
CA ASP A 67 17.05 -7.54 11.32
C ASP A 67 17.77 -6.18 11.18
N CYS A 68 17.22 -5.26 10.38
CA CYS A 68 17.78 -3.92 10.21
C CYS A 68 17.51 -2.99 11.41
N PHE A 69 16.35 -3.09 12.05
CA PHE A 69 15.85 -2.03 12.93
C PHE A 69 15.45 -2.47 14.35
N ARG A 70 15.61 -3.75 14.73
CA ARG A 70 15.26 -4.25 16.08
C ARG A 70 15.92 -3.47 17.22
N ALA A 71 17.13 -2.95 17.01
CA ALA A 71 17.84 -2.15 18.00
C ALA A 71 17.13 -0.83 18.34
N TYR A 72 16.25 -0.35 17.46
CA TYR A 72 15.44 0.86 17.65
C TYR A 72 14.02 0.56 18.16
N GLY A 73 13.68 -0.72 18.42
CA GLY A 73 12.36 -1.10 18.89
C GLY A 73 11.25 -0.91 17.85
N LEU A 74 11.56 -1.07 16.56
CA LEU A 74 10.56 -0.95 15.49
C LEU A 74 9.44 -2.00 15.68
N VAL A 75 8.21 -1.53 15.89
CA VAL A 75 7.02 -2.37 15.92
C VAL A 75 6.49 -2.54 14.50
N LEU A 76 6.32 -3.79 14.08
CA LEU A 76 5.78 -4.14 12.78
C LEU A 76 4.32 -4.56 12.94
N ILE A 77 3.45 -3.99 12.13
CA ILE A 77 2.01 -4.24 12.17
C ILE A 77 1.59 -4.79 10.82
N ASP A 78 1.01 -6.00 10.82
CA ASP A 78 0.37 -6.58 9.65
C ASP A 78 -1.09 -6.11 9.59
N PRO A 79 -1.51 -5.29 8.61
CA PRO A 79 -2.89 -4.83 8.51
C PRO A 79 -3.90 -5.95 8.21
N THR A 80 -3.43 -7.17 7.92
CA THR A 80 -4.26 -8.35 7.69
C THR A 80 -4.40 -9.25 8.92
N ASP A 81 -3.77 -8.89 10.03
CA ASP A 81 -3.93 -9.60 11.30
C ASP A 81 -5.40 -9.66 11.72
N ASP A 82 -5.85 -10.87 12.10
CA ASP A 82 -7.26 -11.12 12.38
C ASP A 82 -7.76 -10.27 13.55
N ALA A 83 -6.95 -10.01 14.58
CA ALA A 83 -7.38 -9.20 15.72
C ALA A 83 -7.60 -7.74 15.31
N LEU A 84 -6.70 -7.17 14.48
CA LEU A 84 -6.86 -5.80 13.97
C LEU A 84 -8.08 -5.65 13.07
N LEU A 85 -8.34 -6.65 12.22
CA LEU A 85 -9.51 -6.65 11.36
C LEU A 85 -10.80 -6.75 12.18
N GLN A 86 -10.85 -7.60 13.21
CA GLN A 86 -12.00 -7.69 14.11
C GLN A 86 -12.31 -6.35 14.80
N LEU A 87 -11.27 -5.64 15.27
CA LEU A 87 -11.43 -4.30 15.84
C LEU A 87 -11.98 -3.27 14.83
N SER A 88 -11.81 -3.52 13.53
CA SER A 88 -12.22 -2.61 12.46
C SER A 88 -13.63 -2.88 11.92
N VAL A 89 -14.21 -4.06 12.21
CA VAL A 89 -15.52 -4.47 11.69
C VAL A 89 -16.62 -3.43 11.93
N PRO A 90 -16.79 -2.83 13.13
CA PRO A 90 -17.86 -1.86 13.34
C PRO A 90 -17.75 -0.64 12.41
N ARG A 91 -16.53 -0.12 12.22
CA ARG A 91 -16.28 1.03 11.33
C ARG A 91 -16.45 0.66 9.86
N PHE A 92 -16.09 -0.55 9.48
CA PHE A 92 -16.32 -1.03 8.11
C PHE A 92 -17.81 -1.23 7.81
N GLN A 93 -18.59 -1.74 8.77
CA GLN A 93 -20.04 -1.84 8.64
C GLN A 93 -20.68 -0.46 8.49
N GLN A 94 -20.29 0.50 9.35
CA GLN A 94 -20.71 1.89 9.20
C GLN A 94 -20.36 2.45 7.81
N ALA A 95 -19.14 2.21 7.33
CA ALA A 95 -18.71 2.69 6.02
C ALA A 95 -19.45 2.04 4.84
N LEU A 96 -19.95 0.81 5.00
CA LEU A 96 -20.83 0.17 4.01
C LEU A 96 -22.24 0.76 4.04
N ASP A 97 -22.83 0.87 5.23
CA ASP A 97 -24.20 1.34 5.41
C ASP A 97 -24.35 2.81 4.97
N GLU A 98 -23.28 3.61 5.09
CA GLU A 98 -23.25 5.04 4.78
C GLU A 98 -22.47 5.36 3.47
N ALA A 99 -22.18 4.34 2.65
CA ALA A 99 -21.31 4.48 1.48
C ALA A 99 -21.70 5.63 0.51
N PRO A 100 -23.00 5.86 0.16
CA PRO A 100 -23.37 6.97 -0.70
C PRO A 100 -23.02 8.35 -0.10
N ALA A 101 -23.24 8.52 1.21
CA ALA A 101 -22.94 9.77 1.90
C ALA A 101 -21.43 10.00 2.02
N LEU A 102 -20.65 8.94 2.29
CA LEU A 102 -19.20 9.01 2.33
C LEU A 102 -18.61 9.34 0.95
N TYR A 103 -19.17 8.75 -0.12
CA TYR A 103 -18.78 9.06 -1.49
C TYR A 103 -18.99 10.54 -1.80
N ALA A 104 -20.17 11.09 -1.50
CA ALA A 104 -20.47 12.50 -1.74
C ALA A 104 -19.46 13.42 -1.02
N ARG A 105 -19.22 13.19 0.28
CA ARG A 105 -18.24 13.95 1.08
C ARG A 105 -16.84 13.90 0.50
N PHE A 106 -16.41 12.72 0.05
CA PHE A 106 -15.10 12.53 -0.54
C PHE A 106 -14.99 13.20 -1.92
N SER A 107 -16.05 13.15 -2.71
CA SER A 107 -16.13 13.83 -4.01
C SER A 107 -16.04 15.34 -3.83
N ASP A 108 -16.84 15.93 -2.95
CA ASP A 108 -16.85 17.38 -2.66
C ASP A 108 -15.46 17.85 -2.18
N GLN A 109 -14.83 17.10 -1.28
CA GLN A 109 -13.48 17.41 -0.81
C GLN A 109 -12.43 17.29 -1.93
N SER A 110 -12.60 16.33 -2.84
CA SER A 110 -11.71 16.17 -4.00
C SER A 110 -11.85 17.32 -4.99
N GLU A 111 -13.07 17.82 -5.20
CA GLU A 111 -13.34 19.01 -6.01
C GLU A 111 -12.77 20.28 -5.37
N ALA A 112 -12.88 20.43 -4.05
CA ALA A 112 -12.28 21.54 -3.32
C ALA A 112 -10.74 21.56 -3.43
N VAL A 113 -10.10 20.39 -3.35
CA VAL A 113 -8.64 20.24 -3.55
C VAL A 113 -8.26 20.63 -4.99
N ALA A 114 -9.04 20.19 -5.99
CA ALA A 114 -8.84 20.55 -7.38
C ALA A 114 -9.02 22.06 -7.64
N ALA A 115 -10.05 22.67 -7.07
CA ALA A 115 -10.32 24.10 -7.17
C ALA A 115 -9.22 24.96 -6.53
N ALA A 116 -8.52 24.43 -5.52
CA ALA A 116 -7.35 25.07 -4.91
C ALA A 116 -6.06 24.93 -5.74
N GLY A 117 -6.13 24.32 -6.94
CA GLY A 117 -4.99 24.17 -7.85
C GLY A 117 -4.15 22.91 -7.62
N TYR A 118 -4.61 21.98 -6.79
CA TYR A 118 -3.91 20.72 -6.52
C TYR A 118 -4.61 19.54 -7.20
N PRO A 119 -3.88 18.62 -7.86
CA PRO A 119 -4.51 17.48 -8.50
C PRO A 119 -5.12 16.52 -7.46
N ALA A 120 -6.34 16.05 -7.72
CA ALA A 120 -6.94 14.95 -6.96
C ALA A 120 -6.18 13.64 -7.26
N GLN A 121 -5.52 13.09 -6.25
CA GLN A 121 -4.68 11.90 -6.38
C GLN A 121 -5.51 10.61 -6.49
N ILE A 122 -6.55 10.50 -5.66
CA ILE A 122 -7.54 9.42 -5.74
C ILE A 122 -8.72 9.94 -6.55
N LYS A 123 -9.10 9.23 -7.62
CA LYS A 123 -10.29 9.57 -8.40
C LYS A 123 -11.54 9.02 -7.69
N PRO A 124 -12.50 9.86 -7.27
CA PRO A 124 -13.79 9.37 -6.80
C PRO A 124 -14.51 8.67 -7.94
N VAL A 125 -15.02 7.46 -7.70
CA VAL A 125 -15.82 6.72 -8.67
C VAL A 125 -17.21 6.50 -8.08
N PRO A 126 -18.28 6.96 -8.76
CA PRO A 126 -19.65 6.76 -8.29
C PRO A 126 -19.94 5.30 -7.96
N GLN A 127 -20.78 5.06 -6.97
CA GLN A 127 -21.23 3.71 -6.56
C GLN A 127 -20.15 2.82 -5.95
N GLN A 128 -18.87 3.22 -5.94
CA GLN A 128 -17.83 2.46 -5.26
C GLN A 128 -17.84 2.74 -3.75
N THR A 129 -17.74 1.68 -2.95
CA THR A 129 -17.47 1.82 -1.52
C THR A 129 -15.97 2.04 -1.28
N PHE A 130 -15.61 2.38 -0.03
CA PHE A 130 -14.20 2.46 0.37
C PHE A 130 -13.60 1.13 0.83
N LEU A 131 -14.28 0.02 0.55
CA LEU A 131 -13.96 -1.31 1.07
C LEU A 131 -13.88 -2.35 -0.05
N PHE A 132 -13.15 -3.41 0.24
CA PHE A 132 -13.11 -4.63 -0.53
C PHE A 132 -13.68 -5.77 0.31
N PHE A 133 -14.26 -6.76 -0.37
CA PHE A 133 -14.64 -8.03 0.22
C PHE A 133 -13.57 -9.05 -0.13
N GLN A 134 -13.10 -9.79 0.86
CA GLN A 134 -12.32 -11.00 0.64
C GLN A 134 -13.15 -12.20 1.08
N ASP A 135 -13.33 -13.17 0.17
CA ASP A 135 -14.07 -14.39 0.45
C ASP A 135 -13.21 -15.49 1.09
N GLU A 136 -13.82 -16.65 1.31
CA GLU A 136 -13.20 -17.80 1.97
C GLU A 136 -12.06 -18.41 1.15
N SER A 137 -12.06 -18.19 -0.17
CA SER A 137 -10.98 -18.61 -1.07
C SER A 137 -9.77 -17.67 -1.03
N GLY A 138 -9.90 -16.52 -0.36
CA GLY A 138 -8.90 -15.47 -0.28
C GLY A 138 -8.95 -14.48 -1.45
N GLN A 139 -9.95 -14.58 -2.32
CA GLN A 139 -10.12 -13.67 -3.46
C GLN A 139 -10.63 -12.32 -2.98
N ARG A 140 -9.91 -11.25 -3.32
CA ARG A 140 -10.30 -9.88 -3.01
C ARG A 140 -11.06 -9.24 -4.17
N VAL A 141 -12.28 -8.77 -3.92
CA VAL A 141 -13.16 -8.13 -4.90
C VAL A 141 -13.67 -6.76 -4.43
N ARG A 142 -13.96 -5.88 -5.38
CA ARG A 142 -14.52 -4.56 -5.12
C ARG A 142 -15.99 -4.68 -4.70
N ILE A 143 -16.39 -3.89 -3.70
CA ILE A 143 -17.79 -3.74 -3.28
C ILE A 143 -18.32 -2.41 -3.81
N ASP A 144 -19.41 -2.47 -4.59
CA ASP A 144 -20.16 -1.29 -5.03
C ASP A 144 -21.54 -1.27 -4.36
N TYR A 145 -22.06 -0.09 -4.05
CA TYR A 145 -23.45 0.08 -3.63
C TYR A 145 -24.36 0.33 -4.84
N ARG A 146 -25.62 -0.04 -4.73
CA ARG A 146 -26.63 0.09 -5.79
C ARG A 146 -27.79 0.97 -5.31
N ASP A 147 -28.48 1.58 -6.27
CA ASP A 147 -29.63 2.46 -6.00
C ASP A 147 -30.83 1.70 -5.38
N ASP A 148 -30.89 0.38 -5.57
CA ASP A 148 -31.88 -0.51 -4.96
C ASP A 148 -31.52 -0.94 -3.51
N GLY A 149 -30.45 -0.39 -2.94
CA GLY A 149 -29.95 -0.69 -1.60
C GLY A 149 -29.16 -1.99 -1.48
N ARG A 150 -28.88 -2.69 -2.59
CA ARG A 150 -28.00 -3.87 -2.60
C ARG A 150 -26.53 -3.48 -2.73
N LEU A 151 -25.67 -4.44 -2.43
CA LEU A 151 -24.23 -4.38 -2.67
C LEU A 151 -23.86 -5.33 -3.81
N ALA A 152 -22.96 -4.90 -4.69
CA ALA A 152 -22.43 -5.71 -5.77
C ALA A 152 -20.98 -6.10 -5.47
N LEU A 153 -20.73 -7.41 -5.38
CA LEU A 153 -19.41 -8.00 -5.28
C LEU A 153 -18.90 -8.31 -6.70
N ASN A 154 -17.88 -7.59 -7.14
CA ASN A 154 -17.40 -7.61 -8.52
C ASN A 154 -16.30 -8.68 -8.70
N TYR A 155 -16.71 -9.92 -8.95
CA TYR A 155 -15.81 -11.00 -9.32
C TYR A 155 -15.39 -10.88 -10.81
N PRO A 156 -14.28 -11.51 -11.23
CA PRO A 156 -13.80 -11.41 -12.61
C PRO A 156 -14.83 -11.84 -13.67
N ASP A 157 -15.53 -12.95 -13.41
CA ASP A 157 -16.45 -13.57 -14.37
C ASP A 157 -17.92 -13.30 -14.04
N THR A 158 -18.22 -12.67 -12.90
CA THR A 158 -19.59 -12.47 -12.43
C THR A 158 -19.73 -11.32 -11.45
N VAL A 159 -20.94 -10.78 -11.34
CA VAL A 159 -21.29 -9.81 -10.27
C VAL A 159 -22.34 -10.44 -9.38
N GLN A 160 -22.00 -10.62 -8.10
CA GLN A 160 -22.95 -11.12 -7.10
C GLN A 160 -23.61 -9.94 -6.40
N ASN A 161 -24.93 -9.80 -6.57
CA ASN A 161 -25.70 -8.80 -5.82
C ASN A 161 -26.16 -9.41 -4.50
N VAL A 162 -25.80 -8.80 -3.38
CA VAL A 162 -26.15 -9.24 -2.03
C VAL A 162 -26.78 -8.10 -1.25
N THR A 163 -27.64 -8.42 -0.29
CA THR A 163 -28.11 -7.45 0.69
C THR A 163 -27.05 -7.21 1.77
N ALA A 164 -27.14 -6.10 2.50
CA ALA A 164 -26.27 -5.86 3.65
C ALA A 164 -26.41 -6.95 4.72
N ALA A 165 -27.61 -7.53 4.89
CA ALA A 165 -27.84 -8.65 5.81
C ALA A 165 -27.12 -9.94 5.37
N GLU A 166 -27.20 -10.28 4.08
CA GLU A 166 -26.48 -11.43 3.52
C GLU A 166 -24.97 -11.27 3.63
N LEU A 167 -24.44 -10.07 3.34
CA LEU A 167 -23.01 -9.79 3.48
C LEU A 167 -22.56 -9.92 4.95
N ARG A 168 -23.34 -9.37 5.90
CA ARG A 168 -23.08 -9.53 7.34
C ARG A 168 -23.10 -11.00 7.76
N GLN A 169 -24.02 -11.80 7.24
CA GLN A 169 -24.07 -13.23 7.52
C GLN A 169 -22.81 -13.95 7.02
N ARG A 170 -22.32 -13.63 5.82
CA ARG A 170 -21.06 -14.19 5.30
C ARG A 170 -19.88 -13.84 6.20
N LEU A 171 -19.74 -12.56 6.58
CA LEU A 171 -18.67 -12.10 7.47
C LEU A 171 -18.67 -12.78 8.84
N ASN A 172 -19.85 -13.19 9.35
CA ASN A 172 -19.96 -13.84 10.66
C ASN A 172 -19.84 -15.37 10.60
N ALA A 173 -20.21 -15.98 9.47
CA ALA A 173 -20.28 -17.44 9.33
C ALA A 173 -19.01 -18.05 8.73
N THR A 174 -18.14 -17.24 8.13
CA THR A 174 -16.99 -17.73 7.38
C THR A 174 -15.72 -16.93 7.70
N SER A 175 -14.61 -17.26 7.04
CA SER A 175 -13.35 -16.50 7.14
C SER A 175 -13.32 -15.25 6.26
N ALA A 176 -14.45 -14.92 5.62
CA ALA A 176 -14.58 -13.74 4.78
C ALA A 176 -14.42 -12.46 5.60
N ARG A 177 -13.82 -11.43 4.97
CA ARG A 177 -13.43 -10.20 5.66
C ARG A 177 -13.61 -8.97 4.79
N LEU A 178 -13.81 -7.83 5.45
CA LEU A 178 -13.76 -6.52 4.82
C LEU A 178 -12.34 -5.98 4.91
N LEU A 179 -11.84 -5.39 3.82
CA LEU A 179 -10.51 -4.80 3.74
C LEU A 179 -10.62 -3.35 3.26
N PRO A 180 -9.87 -2.41 3.83
CA PRO A 180 -9.91 -1.02 3.40
C PRO A 180 -9.28 -0.84 2.02
N ASN A 181 -9.78 0.14 1.27
CA ASN A 181 -9.05 0.68 0.12
C ASN A 181 -8.03 1.75 0.55
N VAL A 182 -7.37 2.38 -0.43
CA VAL A 182 -6.35 3.40 -0.19
C VAL A 182 -6.86 4.59 0.65
N ALA A 183 -8.14 4.95 0.54
CA ALA A 183 -8.74 6.04 1.30
C ALA A 183 -9.13 5.62 2.72
N MET A 184 -9.71 4.42 2.90
CA MET A 184 -10.14 3.96 4.23
C MET A 184 -8.98 3.44 5.09
N ARG A 185 -7.86 3.02 4.49
CA ARG A 185 -6.74 2.41 5.21
C ARG A 185 -6.10 3.37 6.24
N PRO A 186 -5.78 4.63 5.92
CA PRO A 186 -5.31 5.60 6.92
C PRO A 186 -6.30 5.82 8.06
N LEU A 187 -7.59 5.91 7.74
CA LEU A 187 -8.63 6.05 8.76
C LEU A 187 -8.64 4.83 9.69
N MET A 188 -8.65 3.61 9.15
CA MET A 188 -8.56 2.38 9.96
C MET A 188 -7.35 2.43 10.90
N GLN A 189 -6.17 2.76 10.37
CA GLN A 189 -4.94 2.85 11.16
C GLN A 189 -5.08 3.82 12.35
N ASP A 190 -5.49 5.06 12.09
CA ASP A 190 -5.56 6.11 13.12
C ASP A 190 -6.73 5.92 14.07
N SER A 191 -7.67 5.06 13.69
CA SER A 191 -8.78 4.64 14.53
C SER A 191 -8.40 3.56 15.54
N LEU A 192 -7.29 2.84 15.29
CA LEU A 192 -6.75 1.77 16.12
C LEU A 192 -5.51 2.21 16.90
N LEU A 193 -4.73 3.12 16.32
CA LEU A 193 -3.46 3.56 16.86
C LEU A 193 -3.54 5.05 17.28
N PRO A 194 -2.90 5.43 18.40
CA PRO A 194 -2.75 6.84 18.76
C PRO A 194 -1.67 7.51 17.88
N THR A 195 -1.97 7.69 16.60
CA THR A 195 -1.02 8.18 15.60
C THR A 195 -0.72 9.67 15.80
N ALA A 196 0.49 9.99 16.29
CA ALA A 196 0.94 11.39 16.37
C ALA A 196 1.30 11.96 14.98
N ALA A 197 1.98 11.16 14.16
CA ALA A 197 2.39 11.55 12.82
C ALA A 197 2.33 10.37 11.85
N TYR A 198 1.89 10.65 10.62
CA TYR A 198 1.93 9.73 9.48
C TYR A 198 3.09 10.14 8.57
N VAL A 199 4.08 9.26 8.40
CA VAL A 199 5.24 9.52 7.52
C VAL A 199 4.89 9.15 6.07
N ALA A 200 4.71 10.17 5.22
CA ALA A 200 4.12 10.03 3.88
C ALA A 200 5.10 10.39 2.75
N GLY A 201 4.99 9.68 1.62
CA GLY A 201 5.54 10.12 0.34
C GLY A 201 4.68 11.19 -0.35
N PRO A 202 5.15 11.80 -1.46
CA PRO A 202 4.44 12.87 -2.16
C PRO A 202 3.02 12.48 -2.61
N GLY A 203 2.85 11.26 -3.17
CA GLY A 203 1.53 10.77 -3.58
C GLY A 203 0.59 10.53 -2.38
N GLU A 204 1.13 10.17 -1.22
CA GLU A 204 0.32 9.99 -0.02
C GLU A 204 -0.13 11.33 0.56
N ILE A 205 0.79 12.29 0.67
CA ILE A 205 0.48 13.67 1.07
C ILE A 205 -0.65 14.23 0.20
N ALA A 206 -0.58 14.02 -1.11
CA ALA A 206 -1.60 14.50 -2.04
C ALA A 206 -2.99 13.90 -1.76
N TYR A 207 -3.09 12.58 -1.55
CA TYR A 207 -4.41 12.00 -1.24
C TYR A 207 -4.89 12.31 0.17
N PHE A 208 -4.01 12.54 1.14
CA PHE A 208 -4.41 12.91 2.51
C PHE A 208 -5.20 14.21 2.54
N ALA A 209 -4.90 15.16 1.63
CA ALA A 209 -5.70 16.37 1.45
C ALA A 209 -7.17 16.07 1.10
N GLN A 210 -7.44 14.95 0.43
CA GLN A 210 -8.80 14.49 0.09
C GLN A 210 -9.49 13.78 1.27
N LEU A 211 -8.74 13.22 2.21
CA LEU A 211 -9.29 12.42 3.31
C LEU A 211 -9.84 13.27 4.46
N GLY A 212 -9.53 14.56 4.52
CA GLY A 212 -9.92 15.43 5.64
C GLY A 212 -11.42 15.43 5.95
N ALA A 213 -12.27 15.33 4.93
CA ALA A 213 -13.72 15.21 5.13
C ALA A 213 -14.13 13.88 5.77
N LEU A 214 -13.45 12.78 5.44
CA LEU A 214 -13.69 11.47 6.03
C LEU A 214 -13.19 11.42 7.48
N TYR A 215 -12.00 11.96 7.78
CA TYR A 215 -11.49 12.04 9.15
C TYR A 215 -12.46 12.80 10.08
N ARG A 216 -12.98 13.95 9.63
CA ARG A 216 -13.99 14.71 10.39
C ARG A 216 -15.27 13.91 10.57
N TYR A 217 -15.71 13.18 9.55
CA TYR A 217 -16.93 12.39 9.59
C TYR A 217 -16.87 11.25 10.61
N PHE A 218 -15.76 10.50 10.62
CA PHE A 218 -15.55 9.41 11.56
C PHE A 218 -15.05 9.86 12.94
N GLU A 219 -14.95 11.18 13.17
CA GLU A 219 -14.44 11.78 14.41
C GLU A 219 -13.04 11.26 14.79
N ILE A 220 -12.22 10.96 13.79
CA ILE A 220 -10.84 10.51 13.97
C ILE A 220 -9.92 11.73 13.87
N PRO A 221 -9.06 11.98 14.87
CA PRO A 221 -8.03 13.00 14.75
C PRO A 221 -7.10 12.68 13.58
N MET A 222 -7.06 13.55 12.57
CA MET A 222 -6.11 13.40 11.48
C MET A 222 -4.69 13.64 12.01
N PRO A 223 -3.74 12.71 11.79
CA PRO A 223 -2.38 12.84 12.32
C PRO A 223 -1.62 13.95 11.59
N VAL A 224 -0.48 14.37 12.15
CA VAL A 224 0.45 15.24 11.43
C VAL A 224 0.99 14.48 10.23
N ILE A 225 0.75 14.98 9.02
CA ILE A 225 1.30 14.38 7.80
C ILE A 225 2.74 14.87 7.64
N TYR A 226 3.70 13.99 7.95
CA TYR A 226 5.11 14.29 7.94
C TYR A 226 5.77 13.78 6.65
N PRO A 227 6.37 14.65 5.81
CA PRO A 227 7.04 14.21 4.60
C PRO A 227 8.24 13.30 4.93
N ARG A 228 8.27 12.10 4.34
CA ARG A 228 9.42 11.21 4.48
C ARG A 228 10.66 11.83 3.83
N HIS A 229 11.84 11.45 4.33
CA HIS A 229 13.09 11.84 3.68
C HIS A 229 13.17 11.31 2.24
N SER A 230 13.62 12.18 1.33
CA SER A 230 14.01 11.85 -0.03
C SER A 230 15.51 11.99 -0.11
N LEU A 231 16.21 10.90 -0.42
CA LEU A 231 17.67 10.82 -0.39
C LEU A 231 18.19 10.37 -1.75
N THR A 232 19.30 10.96 -2.18
CA THR A 232 20.09 10.50 -3.34
C THR A 232 21.45 10.08 -2.83
N ILE A 233 21.82 8.82 -3.06
CA ILE A 233 23.15 8.30 -2.69
C ILE A 233 24.12 8.66 -3.82
N VAL A 234 25.19 9.40 -3.48
CA VAL A 234 26.22 9.82 -4.44
C VAL A 234 27.53 9.12 -4.08
N GLU A 235 27.91 8.14 -4.88
CA GLU A 235 29.15 7.39 -4.68
C GLU A 235 30.39 8.24 -4.96
N GLY A 236 31.52 7.90 -4.33
CA GLY A 236 32.75 8.70 -4.45
C GLY A 236 33.25 8.89 -5.88
N LYS A 237 33.09 7.90 -6.76
CA LYS A 237 33.44 8.03 -8.19
C LYS A 237 32.53 9.02 -8.91
N LEU A 238 31.23 8.96 -8.65
CA LEU A 238 30.26 9.90 -9.20
C LEU A 238 30.54 11.32 -8.70
N GLN A 239 30.81 11.49 -7.41
CA GLN A 239 31.17 12.78 -6.82
C GLN A 239 32.38 13.43 -7.49
N LYS A 240 33.41 12.63 -7.83
CA LYS A 240 34.60 13.12 -8.56
C LYS A 240 34.23 13.61 -9.96
N ASN A 241 33.37 12.87 -10.67
CA ASN A 241 32.91 13.26 -12.01
C ASN A 241 32.07 14.55 -11.95
N ILE A 242 31.13 14.65 -11.01
CA ILE A 242 30.32 15.85 -10.79
C ILE A 242 31.21 17.08 -10.63
N ARG A 243 32.28 16.98 -9.82
CA ARG A 243 33.25 18.07 -9.64
C ARG A 243 34.07 18.33 -10.91
N LYS A 244 34.56 17.29 -11.58
CA LYS A 244 35.39 17.41 -12.79
C LYS A 244 34.67 18.16 -13.91
N PHE A 245 33.38 17.88 -14.09
CA PHE A 245 32.56 18.47 -15.14
C PHE A 245 31.77 19.71 -14.66
N ALA A 246 32.05 20.20 -13.45
CA ALA A 246 31.36 21.34 -12.83
C ALA A 246 29.82 21.23 -12.86
N LEU A 247 29.30 20.02 -12.66
CA LEU A 247 27.87 19.72 -12.70
C LEU A 247 27.22 20.08 -11.36
N ASP A 248 25.99 20.56 -11.41
CA ASP A 248 25.17 20.75 -10.22
C ASP A 248 24.13 19.62 -10.04
N TYR A 249 23.70 19.39 -8.80
CA TYR A 249 22.72 18.35 -8.48
C TYR A 249 21.33 18.61 -9.07
N PRO A 250 20.77 19.84 -9.04
CA PRO A 250 19.47 20.12 -9.64
C PRO A 250 19.40 19.73 -11.12
N THR A 251 20.43 20.05 -11.91
CA THR A 251 20.50 19.72 -13.34
C THR A 251 20.60 18.22 -13.55
N LEU A 252 21.40 17.52 -12.74
CA LEU A 252 21.51 16.06 -12.78
C LEU A 252 20.18 15.37 -12.45
N LEU A 253 19.47 15.86 -11.43
CA LEU A 253 18.22 15.27 -10.96
C LEU A 253 17.01 15.64 -11.84
N ALA A 254 17.11 16.68 -12.67
CA ALA A 254 16.07 17.07 -13.61
C ALA A 254 15.87 16.05 -14.77
N ASN A 255 16.75 15.04 -14.89
CA ASN A 255 16.67 13.95 -15.87
C ASN A 255 16.39 14.44 -17.32
N ARG A 256 17.11 15.48 -17.72
CA ARG A 256 17.04 16.11 -19.04
C ARG A 256 17.58 15.14 -20.11
N PRO A 257 16.78 14.70 -21.11
CA PRO A 257 17.23 13.74 -22.12
C PRO A 257 18.36 14.29 -23.03
N ASP A 258 18.48 15.61 -23.11
CA ASP A 258 19.53 16.36 -23.80
C ASP A 258 20.81 16.54 -22.96
N PHE A 259 20.83 16.13 -21.69
CA PHE A 259 21.93 16.39 -20.75
C PHE A 259 23.31 15.99 -21.30
N ILE A 260 23.40 14.83 -21.97
CA ILE A 260 24.66 14.34 -22.57
C ILE A 260 25.08 15.14 -23.81
N GLN A 261 24.16 15.84 -24.49
CA GLN A 261 24.52 16.66 -25.65
C GLN A 261 25.17 17.99 -25.26
N TYR A 262 24.98 18.43 -24.01
CA TYR A 262 25.52 19.69 -23.50
C TYR A 262 26.90 19.54 -22.82
N TYR A 263 27.35 18.32 -22.53
CA TYR A 263 28.59 18.01 -21.79
C TYR A 263 29.42 16.92 -22.46
#